data_AF-A0A2W5Z0K4-F1
#
_entry.id   AF-A0A2W5Z0K4-F1
#
_cell.length_a   1.000
_cell.length_b   1.000
_cell.length_c   1.000
_cell.angle_alpha   90.00
_cell.angle_beta   90.00
_cell.angle_gamma   90.00
#
_symmetry.space_group_name_H-M   'P 1'
#
loop_
_entity.id
_entity.type
_entity.pdbx_description
1 polymer ?
#
loop_
_entity_poly.entity_id
_entity_poly.type
_entity_poly.pdbx_seq_one_letter_code
_entity_poly.pdbx_strand_id
1 'polypeptide(L)'
;MRLFFAAVLLFIVLGGSSASAQEAGGEVRVSVVINPDGSRSTYQTDATNHKSVATTRTTDGKMREKINYDLDENGRFIRGQVLGPKGEFRFVAQYKYDASNHLSEEVRVDKEENVVGRIVFQYDAGGHQTGYTVYDGAGKILGQTAPAKSPPPKRK
;
A
#
# COMPACT_ATOMS: atom_id res chain seq x y z
N MET A 1 21.78 4.92 6.87
CA MET A 1 21.06 4.01 5.95
C MET A 1 19.64 4.54 5.83
N ARG A 2 19.28 5.20 4.71
CA ARG A 2 17.93 5.77 4.54
C ARG A 2 16.99 4.60 4.23
N LEU A 3 16.15 4.21 5.20
CA LEU A 3 15.10 3.22 5.01
C LEU A 3 14.16 3.75 3.93
N PHE A 4 14.24 3.17 2.73
CA PHE A 4 13.30 3.43 1.65
C PHE A 4 11.99 2.74 2.02
N PHE A 5 11.14 3.45 2.76
CA PHE A 5 9.77 3.02 2.98
C PHE A 5 9.04 3.17 1.65
N ALA A 6 8.87 2.08 0.91
CA ALA A 6 7.75 1.95 -0.02
C ALA A 6 6.49 1.96 0.85
N ALA A 7 6.04 3.14 1.27
CA ALA A 7 4.69 3.31 1.74
C ALA A 7 3.83 3.25 0.48
N VAL A 8 3.02 2.21 0.37
CA VAL A 8 1.92 2.19 -0.58
C VAL A 8 0.97 3.31 -0.13
N LEU A 9 1.17 4.51 -0.68
CA LEU A 9 0.22 5.60 -0.59
C LEU A 9 -0.96 5.20 -1.49
N LEU A 10 -1.87 4.42 -0.92
CA LEU A 10 -3.12 4.04 -1.57
C LEU A 10 -4.07 5.23 -1.54
N PHE A 11 -3.81 6.24 -2.36
CA PHE A 11 -4.86 7.16 -2.80
C PHE A 11 -5.45 6.61 -4.09
N ILE A 12 -6.45 5.73 -3.97
CA ILE A 12 -7.46 5.61 -5.02
C ILE A 12 -8.83 5.67 -4.34
N VAL A 13 -9.23 6.89 -3.99
CA VAL A 13 -10.64 7.27 -4.09
C VAL A 13 -10.88 7.53 -5.56
N LEU A 14 -11.78 6.76 -6.19
CA LEU A 14 -12.61 7.21 -7.30
C LEU A 14 -13.78 6.23 -7.41
N GLY A 15 -14.79 6.48 -6.57
CA GLY A 15 -16.17 6.22 -6.96
C GLY A 15 -16.48 7.12 -8.15
N GLY A 16 -16.55 6.53 -9.34
CA GLY A 16 -17.00 7.18 -10.56
C GLY A 16 -18.06 6.30 -11.18
N SER A 17 -19.33 6.63 -10.92
CA SER A 17 -20.46 6.06 -11.65
C SER A 17 -20.40 6.54 -13.09
N SER A 18 -19.90 5.68 -13.97
CA SER A 18 -20.11 5.80 -15.42
C SER A 18 -20.75 4.52 -15.90
N ALA A 19 -22.03 4.62 -16.27
CA ALA A 19 -22.73 3.55 -16.96
C ALA A 19 -22.07 3.36 -18.34
N SER A 20 -21.46 2.20 -18.55
CA SER A 20 -21.13 1.69 -19.88
C SER A 20 -21.32 0.18 -19.86
N ALA A 21 -21.93 -0.32 -20.94
CA ALA A 21 -22.39 -1.68 -21.14
C ALA A 21 -21.35 -2.73 -20.69
N GLN A 22 -21.83 -3.70 -19.93
CA GLN A 22 -21.06 -4.84 -19.46
C GLN A 22 -20.84 -5.82 -20.62
N GLU A 23 -19.71 -5.68 -21.31
CA GLU A 23 -19.15 -6.77 -22.10
C GLU A 23 -18.36 -7.68 -21.15
N ALA A 24 -18.77 -8.95 -21.08
CA ALA A 24 -18.03 -9.99 -20.40
C ALA A 24 -16.77 -10.34 -21.21
N GLY A 25 -15.74 -9.50 -21.10
CA GLY A 25 -14.38 -9.73 -21.57
C GLY A 25 -13.42 -9.27 -20.49
N GLY A 26 -12.42 -10.09 -20.15
CA GLY A 26 -11.48 -9.84 -19.04
C GLY A 26 -10.83 -8.46 -19.13
N GLU A 27 -11.41 -7.50 -18.41
CA GLU A 27 -11.07 -6.08 -18.51
C GLU A 27 -9.81 -5.80 -17.68
N VAL A 28 -8.66 -5.75 -18.35
CA VAL A 28 -7.43 -5.28 -17.70
C VAL A 28 -7.52 -3.77 -17.55
N ARG A 29 -7.63 -3.30 -16.31
CA ARG A 29 -7.65 -1.87 -15.98
C ARG A 29 -6.25 -1.35 -15.72
N VAL A 30 -5.94 -0.17 -16.27
CA VAL A 30 -4.66 0.49 -16.06
C VAL A 30 -4.86 1.82 -15.35
N SER A 31 -4.17 2.03 -14.23
CA SER A 31 -4.16 3.31 -13.52
C SER A 31 -2.73 3.81 -13.31
N VAL A 32 -2.57 5.11 -13.14
CA VAL A 32 -1.28 5.77 -12.99
C VAL A 32 -1.33 6.72 -11.80
N VAL A 33 -0.33 6.65 -10.94
CA VAL A 33 -0.16 7.51 -9.77
C VAL A 33 1.18 8.23 -9.88
N ILE A 34 1.18 9.54 -9.66
CA ILE A 34 2.39 10.33 -9.44
C ILE A 34 2.60 10.43 -7.94
N ASN A 35 3.70 9.87 -7.46
CA ASN A 35 4.04 9.86 -6.05
C ASN A 35 4.57 11.24 -5.62
N PRO A 36 4.51 11.58 -4.32
CA PRO A 36 4.99 12.88 -3.82
C PRO A 36 6.46 13.18 -4.13
N ASP A 37 7.28 12.15 -4.34
CA ASP A 37 8.69 12.29 -4.74
C ASP A 37 8.89 12.43 -6.28
N GLY A 38 7.79 12.60 -7.03
CA GLY A 38 7.76 12.74 -8.48
C GLY A 38 7.89 11.42 -9.25
N SER A 39 8.13 10.29 -8.57
CA SER A 39 8.14 8.99 -9.24
C SER A 39 6.74 8.61 -9.73
N ARG A 40 6.67 7.75 -10.74
CA ARG A 40 5.42 7.32 -11.36
C ARG A 40 5.19 5.83 -11.13
N SER A 41 4.05 5.48 -10.58
CA SER A 41 3.58 4.10 -10.45
C SER A 41 2.46 3.82 -11.45
N THR A 42 2.60 2.76 -12.25
CA THR A 42 1.54 2.25 -13.14
C THR A 42 1.03 0.94 -12.57
N TYR A 43 -0.29 0.81 -12.40
CA TYR A 43 -0.96 -0.40 -11.97
C TYR A 43 -1.71 -1.00 -13.15
N GLN A 44 -1.56 -2.31 -13.35
CA GLN A 44 -2.34 -3.09 -14.30
C GLN A 44 -3.09 -4.16 -13.53
N THR A 45 -4.41 -4.07 -13.50
CA THR A 45 -5.28 -4.92 -12.69
C THR A 45 -6.12 -5.80 -13.60
N ASP A 46 -5.99 -7.10 -13.40
CA ASP A 46 -6.85 -8.12 -13.96
C ASP A 46 -7.85 -8.53 -12.86
N ALA A 47 -9.03 -7.91 -12.90
CA ALA A 47 -10.07 -8.13 -11.91
C ALA A 47 -10.65 -9.55 -11.99
N THR A 48 -10.64 -10.17 -13.18
CA THR A 48 -11.12 -11.55 -13.38
C THR A 48 -10.23 -12.55 -12.66
N ASN A 49 -8.91 -12.33 -12.68
CA ASN A 49 -7.94 -13.22 -12.04
C ASN A 49 -7.54 -12.78 -10.62
N HIS A 50 -8.16 -11.73 -10.07
CA HIS A 50 -7.79 -11.15 -8.78
C HIS A 50 -6.29 -10.85 -8.67
N LYS A 51 -5.69 -10.30 -9.74
CA LYS A 51 -4.26 -9.93 -9.79
C LYS A 51 -4.09 -8.47 -10.13
N SER A 52 -3.02 -7.88 -9.61
CA SER A 52 -2.54 -6.57 -10.08
C SER A 52 -1.03 -6.54 -10.14
N VAL A 53 -0.47 -5.74 -11.05
CA VAL A 53 0.97 -5.51 -11.14
C VAL A 53 1.21 -4.02 -11.06
N ALA A 54 1.99 -3.59 -10.08
CA ALA A 54 2.51 -2.22 -10.02
C ALA A 54 3.94 -2.17 -10.55
N THR A 55 4.24 -1.16 -11.35
CA THR A 55 5.61 -0.81 -11.74
C THR A 55 5.86 0.65 -11.41
N THR A 56 6.86 0.91 -10.56
CA THR A 56 7.26 2.25 -10.17
C THR A 56 8.56 2.63 -10.86
N ARG A 57 8.54 3.78 -11.54
CA ARG A 57 9.71 4.38 -12.20
C ARG A 57 10.06 5.71 -11.56
N THR A 58 11.35 5.99 -11.46
CA THR A 58 11.86 7.31 -11.04
C THR A 58 11.48 8.40 -12.07
N THR A 59 11.70 9.66 -11.71
CA THR A 59 11.44 10.82 -12.56
C THR A 59 12.24 10.80 -13.88
N ASP A 60 13.43 10.19 -13.87
CA ASP A 60 14.27 9.94 -15.06
C ASP A 60 13.88 8.66 -15.83
N GLY A 61 12.77 8.01 -15.46
CA GLY A 61 12.22 6.84 -16.15
C GLY A 61 12.86 5.50 -15.80
N LYS A 62 13.87 5.46 -14.92
CA LYS A 62 14.49 4.19 -14.51
C LYS A 62 13.54 3.35 -13.65
N MET A 63 13.64 2.04 -13.80
CA MET A 63 12.90 1.12 -12.94
C MET A 63 13.35 1.29 -11.48
N ARG A 64 12.38 1.36 -10.56
CA ARG A 64 12.64 1.42 -9.11
C ARG A 64 12.12 0.18 -8.39
N GLU A 65 10.90 -0.22 -8.71
CA GLU A 65 10.20 -1.32 -8.05
C GLU A 65 9.11 -1.94 -8.92
N LYS A 66 8.92 -3.24 -8.78
CA LYS A 66 7.79 -3.97 -9.33
C LYS A 66 7.11 -4.74 -8.20
N ILE A 67 5.79 -4.73 -8.15
CA ILE A 67 5.02 -5.48 -7.17
C ILE A 67 3.99 -6.33 -7.88
N ASN A 68 4.00 -7.63 -7.60
CA ASN A 68 2.97 -8.55 -8.04
C ASN A 68 1.97 -8.75 -6.90
N TYR A 69 0.71 -8.40 -7.12
CA TYR A 69 -0.32 -8.44 -6.10
C TYR A 69 -1.32 -9.57 -6.32
N ASP A 70 -1.74 -10.13 -5.18
CA ASP A 70 -2.96 -10.90 -5.04
C ASP A 70 -4.04 -9.99 -4.46
N LEU A 71 -5.25 -10.08 -5.02
CA LEU A 71 -6.42 -9.33 -4.59
C LEU A 71 -7.44 -10.27 -3.93
N ASP A 72 -8.27 -9.74 -3.04
CA ASP A 72 -9.46 -10.45 -2.58
C ASP A 72 -10.64 -10.31 -3.56
N GLU A 73 -11.79 -10.89 -3.19
CA GLU A 73 -13.03 -10.86 -3.96
C GLU A 73 -13.55 -9.44 -4.22
N ASN A 74 -13.22 -8.48 -3.34
CA ASN A 74 -13.60 -7.08 -3.48
C ASN A 74 -12.53 -6.26 -4.24
N GLY A 75 -11.49 -6.90 -4.77
CA GLY A 75 -10.40 -6.26 -5.48
C GLY A 75 -9.40 -5.53 -4.57
N ARG A 76 -9.41 -5.79 -3.25
CA ARG A 76 -8.46 -5.21 -2.29
C ARG A 76 -7.16 -6.01 -2.28
N PHE A 77 -6.03 -5.34 -2.14
CA PHE A 77 -4.73 -6.02 -2.04
C PHE A 77 -4.66 -6.87 -0.77
N ILE A 78 -4.33 -8.15 -0.88
CA ILE A 78 -4.12 -9.02 0.30
C ILE A 78 -2.65 -9.41 0.47
N ARG A 79 -1.91 -9.54 -0.64
CA ARG A 79 -0.51 -9.90 -0.65
C ARG A 79 0.19 -9.21 -1.81
N GLY A 80 1.43 -8.76 -1.61
CA GLY A 80 2.26 -8.13 -2.64
C GLY A 80 3.70 -8.62 -2.58
N GLN A 81 4.17 -9.29 -3.62
CA GLN A 81 5.58 -9.64 -3.74
C GLN A 81 6.35 -8.44 -4.29
N VAL A 82 7.23 -7.86 -3.47
CA VAL A 82 7.98 -6.65 -3.80
C VAL A 82 9.35 -7.02 -4.37
N LEU A 83 9.61 -6.51 -5.57
CA LEU A 83 10.82 -6.76 -6.34
C LEU A 83 11.54 -5.44 -6.65
N GLY A 84 12.86 -5.43 -6.60
CA GLY A 84 13.65 -4.26 -6.95
C GLY A 84 13.82 -4.04 -8.46
N PRO A 85 14.65 -3.06 -8.86
CA PRO A 85 14.83 -2.64 -10.25
C PRO A 85 15.25 -3.75 -11.20
N LYS A 86 15.96 -4.77 -10.70
CA LYS A 86 16.46 -5.89 -11.50
C LYS A 86 15.67 -7.18 -11.26
N GLY A 87 14.51 -7.07 -10.62
CA GLY A 87 13.68 -8.23 -10.28
C GLY A 87 14.14 -8.98 -9.03
N GLU A 88 15.07 -8.42 -8.26
CA GLU A 88 15.53 -9.04 -7.03
C GLU A 88 14.44 -8.99 -5.95
N PHE A 89 14.21 -10.12 -5.27
CA PHE A 89 13.27 -10.20 -4.16
C PHE A 89 13.68 -9.25 -3.03
N ARG A 90 12.71 -8.49 -2.50
CA ARG A 90 12.91 -7.68 -1.29
C ARG A 90 12.17 -8.28 -0.10
N PHE A 91 10.86 -8.41 -0.21
CA PHE A 91 9.97 -8.96 0.81
C PHE A 91 8.60 -9.26 0.20
N VAL A 92 7.75 -9.94 0.95
CA VAL A 92 6.30 -9.99 0.71
C VAL A 92 5.60 -9.08 1.69
N ALA A 93 4.73 -8.20 1.21
CA ALA A 93 3.79 -7.44 2.03
C ALA A 93 2.46 -8.20 2.14
N GLN A 94 1.89 -8.24 3.33
CA GLN A 94 0.55 -8.75 3.62
C GLN A 94 -0.29 -7.61 4.19
N TYR A 95 -1.49 -7.42 3.65
CA TYR A 95 -2.33 -6.27 3.96
C TYR A 95 -3.55 -6.72 4.76
N LYS A 96 -3.90 -5.96 5.79
CA LYS A 96 -5.12 -6.16 6.57
C LYS A 96 -5.95 -4.90 6.59
N TYR A 97 -7.26 -5.10 6.60
CA TYR A 97 -8.24 -4.03 6.61
C TYR A 97 -9.06 -4.08 7.90
N ASP A 98 -9.45 -2.92 8.41
CA ASP A 98 -10.41 -2.83 9.51
C ASP A 98 -11.86 -3.06 9.04
N ALA A 99 -12.80 -3.05 10.00
CA ALA A 99 -14.22 -3.22 9.72
C ALA A 99 -14.84 -2.08 8.89
N SER A 100 -14.19 -0.92 8.83
CA SER A 100 -14.56 0.22 7.99
C SER A 100 -13.89 0.20 6.62
N ASN A 101 -13.20 -0.90 6.28
CA ASN A 101 -12.52 -1.12 5.02
C ASN A 101 -11.29 -0.22 4.78
N HIS A 102 -10.69 0.33 5.83
CA HIS A 102 -9.41 1.03 5.74
C HIS A 102 -8.24 0.06 5.91
N LEU A 103 -7.11 0.32 5.23
CA LEU A 103 -5.89 -0.47 5.42
C LEU A 103 -5.35 -0.22 6.82
N SER A 104 -5.54 -1.16 7.74
CA SER A 104 -5.15 -1.01 9.14
C SER A 104 -3.70 -1.44 9.39
N GLU A 105 -3.20 -2.40 8.60
CA GLU A 105 -1.88 -2.97 8.81
C GLU A 105 -1.23 -3.48 7.52
N GLU A 106 0.09 -3.29 7.41
CA GLU A 106 0.97 -3.99 6.46
C GLU A 106 2.02 -4.78 7.25
N VAL A 107 2.11 -6.10 7.01
CA VAL A 107 3.17 -6.97 7.56
C VAL A 107 4.12 -7.35 6.44
N ARG A 108 5.42 -7.20 6.67
CA ARG A 108 6.47 -7.58 5.72
C ARG A 108 7.16 -8.83 6.18
N VAL A 109 7.28 -9.80 5.29
CA VAL A 109 7.97 -11.06 5.55
C VAL A 109 9.09 -11.32 4.53
N ASP A 110 10.14 -12.01 4.97
CA ASP A 110 11.21 -12.50 4.10
C ASP A 110 10.76 -13.73 3.27
N LYS A 111 11.72 -14.45 2.68
CA LYS A 111 11.41 -15.63 1.85
C LYS A 111 10.99 -16.84 2.69
N GLU A 112 11.41 -16.87 3.94
CA GLU A 112 11.16 -17.90 4.93
C GLU A 112 9.90 -17.57 5.78
N GLU A 113 9.14 -16.54 5.39
CA GLU A 113 7.94 -16.04 6.05
C GLU A 113 8.16 -15.45 7.46
N ASN A 114 9.41 -15.10 7.82
CA ASN A 114 9.69 -14.38 9.05
C ASN A 114 9.30 -12.91 8.91
N VAL A 115 8.69 -12.35 9.95
CA VAL A 115 8.36 -10.92 9.98
C VAL A 115 9.66 -10.10 10.04
N VAL A 116 9.85 -9.24 9.04
CA VAL A 116 10.99 -8.31 8.94
C VAL A 116 10.59 -6.85 9.14
N GLY A 117 9.29 -6.58 9.16
CA GLY A 117 8.76 -5.27 9.48
C GLY A 117 7.24 -5.24 9.51
N ARG A 118 6.69 -4.20 10.13
CA ARG A 118 5.25 -4.00 10.24
C ARG A 118 4.93 -2.51 10.22
N ILE A 119 3.84 -2.13 9.57
CA ILE A 119 3.29 -0.78 9.62
C ILE A 119 1.85 -0.88 10.10
N VAL A 120 1.48 -0.08 11.09
CA VAL A 120 0.10 0.05 11.56
C VAL A 120 -0.36 1.46 11.25
N PHE A 121 -1.47 1.59 10.54
CA PHE A 121 -2.04 2.88 10.14
C PHE A 121 -3.07 3.38 11.15
N GLN A 122 -3.21 4.69 11.28
CA GLN A 122 -4.18 5.33 12.17
C GLN A 122 -5.13 6.21 11.36
N TYR A 123 -6.41 6.17 11.73
CA TYR A 123 -7.48 6.92 11.09
C TYR A 123 -8.28 7.69 12.14
N ASP A 124 -8.82 8.86 11.76
CA ASP A 124 -9.82 9.55 12.57
C ASP A 124 -11.22 8.92 12.40
N ALA A 125 -12.20 9.43 13.15
CA ALA A 125 -13.58 8.97 13.06
C ALA A 125 -14.24 9.22 11.69
N GLY A 126 -13.69 10.12 10.87
CA GLY A 126 -14.13 10.38 9.50
C GLY A 126 -13.46 9.46 8.46
N GLY A 127 -12.56 8.57 8.88
CA GLY A 127 -11.81 7.67 7.99
C GLY A 127 -10.60 8.34 7.31
N HIS A 128 -10.19 9.53 7.74
CA HIS A 128 -8.97 10.14 7.22
C HIS A 128 -7.75 9.57 7.92
N GLN A 129 -6.73 9.15 7.14
CA GLN A 129 -5.49 8.67 7.72
C GLN A 129 -4.77 9.81 8.45
N THR A 130 -4.57 9.64 9.75
CA THR A 130 -3.95 10.64 10.63
C THR A 130 -2.50 10.35 10.99
N GLY A 131 -2.05 9.12 10.73
CA GLY A 131 -0.69 8.71 11.05
C GLY A 131 -0.42 7.25 10.74
N TYR A 132 0.78 6.81 11.11
CA TYR A 132 1.19 5.42 11.10
C TYR A 132 2.35 5.20 12.07
N THR A 133 2.53 3.95 12.52
CA THR A 133 3.67 3.49 13.31
C THR A 133 4.36 2.36 12.56
N VAL A 134 5.68 2.44 12.45
CA VAL A 134 6.54 1.43 11.81
C VAL A 134 7.31 0.68 12.88
N TYR A 135 7.31 -0.63 12.78
CA TYR A 135 8.04 -1.55 13.64
C TYR A 135 9.05 -2.36 12.81
N ASP A 136 10.14 -2.78 13.44
CA ASP A 136 11.01 -3.83 12.91
C ASP A 136 10.39 -5.22 13.11
N GLY A 137 11.09 -6.26 12.63
CA GLY A 137 10.66 -7.64 12.76
C GLY A 137 10.51 -8.16 14.19
N ALA A 138 11.19 -7.52 15.16
CA ALA A 138 11.09 -7.87 16.58
C ALA A 138 9.97 -7.08 17.30
N GLY A 139 9.25 -6.20 16.59
CA GLY A 139 8.19 -5.38 17.17
C GLY A 139 8.69 -4.09 17.84
N LYS A 140 9.95 -3.70 17.65
CA LYS A 140 10.46 -2.41 18.13
C LYS A 140 10.07 -1.30 17.17
N ILE A 141 9.61 -0.17 17.69
CA ILE A 141 9.26 1.00 16.89
C ILE A 141 10.51 1.58 16.21
N LEU A 142 10.44 1.71 14.89
CA LEU A 142 11.44 2.38 14.04
C LEU A 142 11.07 3.83 13.74
N GLY A 143 9.78 4.15 13.72
CA GLY A 143 9.28 5.50 13.44
C GLY A 143 7.77 5.59 13.57
N GLN A 144 7.26 6.81 13.73
CA GLN A 144 5.82 7.07 13.76
C GLN A 144 5.52 8.48 13.25
N THR A 145 4.34 8.65 12.67
CA THR A 145 3.75 9.96 12.38
C THR A 145 2.51 10.10 13.27
N ALA A 146 2.38 11.22 13.98
CA ALA A 146 1.30 11.41 14.94
C ALA A 146 0.16 12.24 14.33
N PRO A 147 -1.12 11.95 14.61
CA PRO A 147 -2.02 13.04 14.96
C PRO A 147 -1.52 13.65 16.27
N ALA A 148 -1.38 14.98 16.34
CA ALA A 148 -1.00 15.66 17.58
C ALA A 148 -1.81 15.10 18.76
N LYS A 149 -1.13 14.52 19.78
CA LYS A 149 -1.78 14.29 21.06
C LYS A 149 -2.26 15.65 21.56
N SER A 150 -3.57 15.87 21.64
CA SER A 150 -4.10 17.01 22.38
C SER A 150 -3.47 17.00 23.77
N PRO A 151 -2.86 18.11 24.24
CA PRO A 151 -2.27 18.15 25.57
C PRO A 151 -3.37 17.86 26.61
N PRO A 152 -3.03 17.20 27.73
CA PRO A 152 -4.02 16.89 28.76
C PRO A 152 -4.68 18.20 29.24
N PRO A 153 -6.01 18.20 29.49
CA PRO A 153 -6.68 19.40 29.97
C PRO A 153 -6.02 19.84 31.28
N LYS A 154 -5.52 21.08 31.32
CA LYS A 154 -5.03 21.69 32.55
C LYS A 154 -6.19 21.72 33.54
N ARG A 155 -6.14 20.90 34.59
CA ARG A 155 -7.02 21.05 35.74
C ARG A 155 -6.82 22.46 36.31
N LYS A 156 -7.88 23.26 36.34
CA LYS A 156 -7.99 24.45 37.17
C LYS A 156 -8.63 24.07 38.49
#